data_AF-A0A086QN87-F1
#
_entry.id   AF-A0A086QN87-F1
#
_cell.length_a   1.000
_cell.length_b   1.000
_cell.length_c   1.000
_cell.angle_alpha   90.00
_cell.angle_beta   90.00
_cell.angle_gamma   90.00
#
_symmetry.space_group_name_H-M   'P 1'
#
loop_
_entity.id
_entity.type
_entity.pdbx_description
1 polymer ?
#
loop_
_entity_poly.entity_id
_entity_poly.type
_entity_poly.pdbx_seq_one_letter_code
_entity_poly.pdbx_strand_id
1 'polypeptide(L)'
;MLISFSSSVSEFSIFLQGQLTKLGRRMAEFPLEPMYSKMILQGEKYKCVDECITICAMLGVGNSIFYRPKDKAMHADNARKNFFRPGGDHLTLLNVYKQWEET
;
A
#
# COMPACT_ATOMS: atom_id res chain seq x y z
N MET A 1 16.51 -8.27 -8.61
CA MET A 1 16.44 -9.70 -8.24
C MET A 1 15.49 -9.97 -7.06
N LEU A 2 15.33 -9.06 -6.08
CA LEU A 2 14.39 -9.24 -4.95
C LEU A 2 12.90 -9.12 -5.33
N ILE A 3 12.55 -8.35 -6.37
CA ILE A 3 11.15 -8.17 -6.78
C ILE A 3 10.57 -9.46 -7.40
N SER A 4 11.38 -10.22 -8.13
CA SER A 4 11.00 -11.48 -8.76
C SER A 4 10.62 -12.57 -7.75
N PHE A 5 11.24 -12.57 -6.56
CA PHE A 5 10.98 -13.55 -5.50
C PHE A 5 9.64 -13.28 -4.79
N SER A 6 9.22 -12.02 -4.68
CA SER A 6 7.93 -11.64 -4.09
C SER A 6 6.74 -12.09 -4.96
N SER A 7 6.87 -11.93 -6.28
CA SER A 7 5.80 -12.32 -7.22
C SER A 7 5.52 -13.82 -7.17
N SER A 8 6.54 -14.68 -7.16
CA SER A 8 6.36 -16.14 -7.13
C SER A 8 5.79 -16.66 -5.81
N VAL A 9 6.11 -16.05 -4.65
CA VAL A 9 5.49 -16.40 -3.36
C VAL A 9 4.04 -15.93 -3.28
N SER A 10 3.70 -14.84 -3.95
CA SER A 10 2.32 -14.35 -4.05
C SER A 10 1.45 -15.26 -4.92
N GLU A 11 1.95 -15.75 -6.05
CA GLU A 11 1.27 -16.69 -6.95
C GLU A 11 0.96 -18.02 -6.27
N PHE A 12 1.90 -18.54 -5.46
CA PHE A 12 1.71 -19.80 -4.71
C PHE A 12 0.56 -19.72 -3.69
N SER A 13 0.17 -18.51 -3.23
CA SER A 13 -1.02 -18.34 -2.38
C SER A 13 -2.33 -18.36 -3.17
N ILE A 14 -2.29 -17.96 -4.44
CA ILE A 14 -3.48 -17.86 -5.30
C ILE A 14 -3.83 -19.26 -5.83
N PHE A 15 -2.84 -19.99 -6.32
CA PHE A 15 -3.01 -21.33 -6.89
C PHE A 15 -2.29 -22.39 -6.06
N LEU A 16 -3.03 -23.44 -5.66
CA LEU A 16 -2.45 -24.66 -5.11
C LEU A 16 -2.73 -25.78 -6.11
N GLN A 17 -1.68 -26.39 -6.66
CA GLN A 17 -1.79 -27.52 -7.60
C GLN A 17 -2.72 -27.25 -8.81
N GLY A 18 -2.70 -26.02 -9.34
CA GLY A 18 -3.52 -25.64 -10.51
C GLY A 18 -5.00 -25.33 -10.19
N GLN A 19 -5.40 -25.36 -8.91
CA GLN A 19 -6.73 -24.93 -8.47
C GLN A 19 -6.66 -23.64 -7.66
N LEU A 20 -7.69 -22.80 -7.82
CA LEU A 20 -7.81 -21.54 -7.08
C LEU A 20 -8.15 -21.84 -5.62
N THR A 21 -7.30 -21.37 -4.70
CA THR A 21 -7.52 -21.55 -3.26
C THR A 21 -8.75 -20.75 -2.79
N LYS A 22 -9.29 -21.07 -1.60
CA LYS A 22 -10.37 -20.26 -0.99
C LYS A 22 -9.96 -18.78 -0.84
N LEU A 23 -8.68 -18.54 -0.55
CA LEU A 23 -8.10 -17.20 -0.48
C LEU A 23 -8.01 -16.55 -1.87
N GLY A 24 -7.56 -17.30 -2.88
CA GLY A 24 -7.54 -16.83 -4.28
C GLY A 24 -8.92 -16.47 -4.83
N ARG A 25 -9.98 -17.21 -4.46
CA ARG A 25 -11.37 -16.87 -4.81
C ARG A 25 -11.80 -15.52 -4.23
N ARG A 26 -11.55 -15.28 -2.95
CA ARG A 26 -11.83 -13.99 -2.31
C ARG A 26 -11.02 -12.85 -2.92
N MET A 27 -9.76 -13.10 -3.28
CA MET A 27 -8.93 -12.10 -3.95
C MET A 27 -9.45 -11.73 -5.34
N ALA A 28 -10.06 -12.68 -6.06
CA ALA A 28 -10.64 -12.44 -7.38
C ALA A 28 -11.90 -11.57 -7.36
N GLU A 29 -12.51 -11.34 -6.19
CA GLU A 29 -13.65 -10.43 -6.03
C GLU A 29 -13.22 -8.95 -6.02
N PHE A 30 -11.93 -8.67 -5.76
CA PHE A 30 -11.42 -7.30 -5.70
C PHE A 30 -10.83 -6.84 -7.04
N PRO A 31 -11.13 -5.61 -7.52
CA PRO A 31 -10.54 -5.04 -8.72
C PRO A 31 -9.15 -4.44 -8.43
N LEU A 32 -8.30 -5.16 -7.71
CA LEU A 32 -6.97 -4.70 -7.26
C LEU A 32 -5.92 -5.74 -7.63
N GLU A 33 -4.65 -5.33 -7.64
CA GLU A 33 -3.56 -6.29 -7.81
C GLU A 33 -3.60 -7.35 -6.69
N PRO A 34 -3.27 -8.62 -6.99
CA PRO A 34 -3.31 -9.69 -6.00
C PRO A 34 -2.51 -9.41 -4.73
N MET A 35 -1.42 -8.64 -4.83
CA MET A 35 -0.64 -8.26 -3.65
C MET A 35 -1.42 -7.37 -2.67
N TYR A 36 -2.19 -6.41 -3.18
CA TYR A 36 -3.03 -5.52 -2.37
C TYR A 36 -4.24 -6.26 -1.80
N SER A 37 -4.92 -7.07 -2.61
CA SER A 37 -6.04 -7.89 -2.14
C SER A 37 -5.62 -8.83 -1.02
N LYS A 38 -4.42 -9.43 -1.11
CA LYS A 38 -3.88 -10.28 -0.04
C LYS A 38 -3.53 -9.48 1.22
N MET A 39 -2.99 -8.27 1.08
CA MET A 39 -2.68 -7.38 2.21
C MET A 39 -3.95 -7.05 3.01
N ILE A 40 -5.02 -6.64 2.32
CA ILE A 40 -6.31 -6.30 2.94
C ILE A 40 -6.91 -7.53 3.65
N LEU A 41 -6.89 -8.70 3.01
CA LEU A 41 -7.37 -9.94 3.61
C LEU A 41 -6.57 -10.39 4.85
N GLN A 42 -5.26 -10.11 4.91
CA GLN A 42 -4.50 -10.33 6.15
C GLN A 42 -4.80 -9.24 7.19
N GLY A 43 -5.07 -8.01 6.78
CA GLY A 43 -5.47 -6.91 7.65
C GLY A 43 -6.66 -7.27 8.54
N GLU A 44 -7.58 -8.11 8.05
CA GLU A 44 -8.72 -8.61 8.84
C GLU A 44 -8.26 -9.36 10.10
N LYS A 45 -7.22 -10.19 9.97
CA LYS A 45 -6.67 -10.96 11.10
C LYS A 45 -5.95 -10.09 12.12
N TYR A 46 -5.28 -9.05 11.65
CA TYR A 46 -4.53 -8.10 12.49
C TYR A 46 -5.36 -6.90 12.96
N LYS A 47 -6.65 -6.83 12.55
CA LYS A 47 -7.57 -5.72 12.81
C LYS A 47 -7.05 -4.36 12.33
N CYS A 48 -6.27 -4.33 11.25
CA CYS A 48 -5.71 -3.12 10.64
C CYS A 48 -6.17 -2.93 9.17
N VAL A 49 -7.41 -3.35 8.89
CA VAL A 49 -7.98 -3.29 7.54
C VAL A 49 -8.05 -1.86 7.03
N ASP A 50 -8.43 -0.93 7.90
CA ASP A 50 -8.61 0.49 7.58
C ASP A 50 -7.28 1.14 7.13
N GLU A 51 -6.21 0.92 7.90
CA GLU A 51 -4.89 1.40 7.55
C GLU A 51 -4.36 0.74 6.27
N CYS A 52 -4.61 -0.55 6.07
CA CYS A 52 -4.21 -1.25 4.85
C CYS A 52 -4.90 -0.69 3.60
N ILE A 53 -6.21 -0.44 3.66
CA ILE A 53 -6.97 0.13 2.54
C ILE A 53 -6.47 1.54 2.23
N THR A 54 -6.23 2.35 3.26
CA THR A 54 -5.69 3.70 3.12
C THR A 54 -4.34 3.70 2.43
N ILE A 55 -3.43 2.82 2.84
CA ILE A 55 -2.11 2.66 2.20
C ILE A 55 -2.27 2.21 0.75
N CYS A 56 -3.15 1.26 0.46
CA CYS A 56 -3.45 0.82 -0.91
C CYS A 56 -3.96 1.97 -1.80
N ALA A 57 -4.87 2.81 -1.28
CA ALA A 57 -5.39 3.96 -2.00
C ALA A 57 -4.27 4.98 -2.32
N MET A 58 -3.43 5.29 -1.33
CA MET A 58 -2.30 6.22 -1.49
C MET A 58 -1.26 5.70 -2.48
N LEU A 59 -0.99 4.39 -2.47
CA LEU A 59 -0.09 3.75 -3.45
C LEU A 59 -0.66 3.78 -4.87
N GLY A 60 -1.98 3.64 -5.03
CA GLY A 60 -2.66 3.72 -6.32
C GLY A 60 -2.56 5.12 -6.96
N VAL A 61 -2.61 6.18 -6.16
CA VAL A 61 -2.42 7.57 -6.60
C VAL A 61 -0.94 7.88 -6.91
N GLY A 62 -0.02 7.16 -6.26
CA GLY A 62 1.41 7.19 -6.52
C GLY A 62 2.11 8.48 -6.08
N ASN A 63 3.20 8.85 -6.76
CA ASN A 63 4.03 10.01 -6.38
C ASN A 63 3.39 11.39 -6.63
N SER A 64 2.16 11.44 -7.17
CA SER A 64 1.44 12.70 -7.40
C SER A 64 1.06 13.43 -6.10
N ILE A 65 1.07 12.71 -4.97
CA ILE A 65 0.84 13.26 -3.62
C ILE A 65 1.94 14.28 -3.24
N PHE A 66 3.17 14.07 -3.71
CA PHE A 66 4.31 14.93 -3.36
C PHE A 66 4.63 15.88 -4.51
N TYR A 67 3.95 17.02 -4.53
CA TYR A 67 4.21 18.07 -5.51
C TYR A 67 5.53 18.80 -5.22
N ARG A 68 6.50 18.68 -6.14
CA ARG A 68 7.85 19.27 -6.01
C ARG A 68 8.16 20.22 -7.18
N PRO A 69 7.68 21.48 -7.13
CA PRO A 69 8.05 22.48 -8.13
C PRO A 69 9.53 22.86 -7.96
N LYS A 70 10.25 23.05 -9.08
CA LYS A 70 11.70 23.33 -9.06
C LYS A 70 12.06 24.57 -8.22
N ASP A 71 11.24 25.61 -8.30
CA ASP A 71 11.48 26.90 -7.61
C ASP A 71 11.28 26.83 -6.09
N LYS A 72 10.50 25.85 -5.60
CA LYS A 72 10.20 25.70 -4.16
C LYS A 72 10.59 24.32 -3.64
N ALA A 73 11.55 23.65 -4.28
CA ALA A 73 11.99 22.31 -3.94
C ALA A 73 12.37 22.19 -2.45
N MET A 74 13.08 23.18 -1.88
CA MET A 74 13.46 23.17 -0.47
C MET A 74 12.26 23.22 0.49
N HIS A 75 11.20 23.96 0.14
CA HIS A 75 10.00 24.05 0.98
C HIS A 75 9.21 22.73 0.92
N ALA A 76 9.11 22.13 -0.27
CA ALA A 76 8.47 20.82 -0.44
C ALA A 76 9.23 19.71 0.30
N ASP A 77 10.57 19.73 0.24
CA ASP A 77 11.43 18.76 0.94
C ASP A 77 11.32 18.91 2.47
N ASN A 78 11.20 20.16 2.98
CA ASN A 78 10.94 20.40 4.41
C ASN A 78 9.55 19.94 4.84
N ALA A 79 8.51 20.20 4.04
CA ALA A 79 7.16 19.69 4.33
C ALA A 79 7.15 18.16 4.37
N ARG A 80 7.82 17.50 3.41
CA ARG A 80 7.93 16.03 3.37
C ARG A 80 8.60 15.47 4.63
N LYS A 81 9.62 16.14 5.16
CA LYS A 81 10.27 15.73 6.42
C LYS A 81 9.32 15.78 7.62
N ASN A 82 8.38 16.70 7.66
CA ASN A 82 7.41 16.78 8.75
C ASN A 82 6.44 15.59 8.78
N PHE A 83 6.14 15.01 7.62
CA PHE A 83 5.28 13.83 7.52
C PHE A 83 6.02 12.52 7.81
N PHE A 84 7.35 12.52 7.80
CA PHE A 84 8.17 11.34 7.99
C PHE A 84 7.95 10.73 9.38
N ARG A 85 7.58 9.46 9.41
CA ARG A 85 7.45 8.66 10.63
C ARG A 85 8.50 7.54 10.63
N PRO A 86 9.19 7.29 11.76
CA PRO A 86 10.05 6.11 11.87
C PRO A 86 9.19 4.85 11.73
N GLY A 87 9.57 3.97 10.79
CA GLY A 87 8.83 2.75 10.46
C GLY A 87 8.48 2.57 8.97
N GLY A 88 8.81 3.55 8.13
CA GLY A 88 8.89 3.37 6.67
C GLY A 88 7.95 4.26 5.85
N ASP A 89 8.08 4.14 4.53
CA ASP A 89 7.35 4.99 3.57
C ASP A 89 5.83 4.77 3.62
N HIS A 90 5.38 3.53 3.85
CA HIS A 90 3.95 3.22 3.95
C HIS A 90 3.29 3.89 5.16
N LEU A 91 3.98 3.95 6.30
CA LEU A 91 3.47 4.64 7.49
C LEU A 91 3.50 6.15 7.32
N THR A 92 4.46 6.68 6.55
CA THR A 92 4.50 8.09 6.16
C THR A 92 3.28 8.45 5.31
N LEU A 93 2.92 7.61 4.33
CA LEU A 93 1.71 7.81 3.51
C LEU A 93 0.43 7.77 4.34
N LEU A 94 0.34 6.84 5.30
CA LEU A 94 -0.80 6.77 6.23
C LEU A 94 -0.91 8.06 7.06
N ASN A 95 0.20 8.58 7.56
CA ASN A 95 0.23 9.82 8.33
C ASN A 95 -0.21 11.04 7.50
N VAL A 96 0.20 11.11 6.22
CA VAL A 96 -0.26 12.17 5.30
C VAL A 96 -1.78 12.11 5.14
N TYR A 97 -2.34 10.92 4.91
CA TYR A 97 -3.78 10.76 4.75
C TYR A 97 -4.54 11.15 6.04
N LYS A 98 -4.09 10.67 7.21
CA LYS A 98 -4.72 11.00 8.50
C LYS A 98 -4.70 12.51 8.78
N GLN A 99 -3.58 13.19 8.51
CA GLN A 99 -3.52 14.64 8.67
C GLN A 99 -4.42 15.39 7.68
N TRP A 100 -4.60 14.87 6.46
CA TRP A 100 -5.52 15.43 5.50
C TRP A 100 -6.99 15.23 5.91
N GLU A 101 -7.33 14.06 6.45
CA GLU A 101 -8.69 13.75 6.94
C GLU A 101 -9.07 14.55 8.20
N GLU A 102 -8.11 14.86 9.07
CA GLU A 102 -8.32 15.68 10.28
C GLU A 102 -8.43 17.19 9.98
N THR A 103 -8.15 17.63 8.74
CA THR A 103 -8.22 19.04 8.30
C THR A 103 -9.58 19.40 7.72
#